data_AF-A0A0M3D669-F1
#
_entry.id   AF-A0A0M3D669-F1
#
_cell.length_a   1.000
_cell.length_b   1.000
_cell.length_c   1.000
_cell.angle_alpha   90.00
_cell.angle_beta   90.00
_cell.angle_gamma   90.00
#
_symmetry.space_group_name_H-M   'P 1'
#
loop_
_entity.id
_entity.type
_entity.pdbx_description
1 polymer ?
#
loop_
_entity_poly.entity_id
_entity_poly.type
_entity_poly.pdbx_seq_one_letter_code
_entity_poly.pdbx_strand_id
1 'polypeptide(L)'
;MSTAQPLPPVVDAETWRRELDELRVREKAATRELDAIAAQRRRLPMVELPDYTLVGAEGPVRLPDIFDGRSQLIVYNHMWSDGSEWQCPGCTGFTSQFTRLDVLERYYDARFVIVTNGPIEEALAYRERVGNRMQWYSSADSTFGADVDAPPNAGFGVNVFLRGGDTVYRTWHTDGRGTERLSYLQGLVDLLPYGRQEQWQDVPEGWPQHPTYAQGMGSKEIAELYGAAR
;
A
#
# COMPACT_ATOMS: atom_id res chain seq x y z
N MET A 1 23.65 -1.90 -32.61
CA MET A 1 23.22 -0.56 -33.08
C MET A 1 22.67 0.14 -31.86
N SER A 2 23.31 1.22 -31.40
CA SER A 2 22.79 2.00 -30.27
C SER A 2 21.53 2.72 -30.76
N THR A 3 20.35 2.19 -30.47
CA THR A 3 19.11 2.91 -30.68
C THR A 3 19.15 4.15 -29.80
N ALA A 4 19.11 5.34 -30.40
CA ALA A 4 19.05 6.58 -29.65
C ALA A 4 17.87 6.50 -28.68
N GLN A 5 18.11 6.85 -27.42
CA GLN A 5 17.07 6.84 -26.39
C GLN A 5 15.96 7.82 -26.80
N PRO A 6 14.68 7.43 -26.78
CA PRO A 6 13.58 8.33 -27.16
C PRO A 6 13.55 9.53 -26.21
N LEU A 7 13.36 10.73 -26.76
CA LEU A 7 13.31 11.99 -26.01
C LEU A 7 11.99 12.73 -26.30
N PRO A 8 11.41 13.44 -25.32
CA PRO A 8 10.35 14.40 -25.58
C PRO A 8 10.79 15.48 -26.59
N PRO A 9 9.84 16.12 -27.30
CA PRO A 9 10.15 17.26 -28.16
C PRO A 9 10.90 18.36 -27.41
N VAL A 10 11.99 18.87 -27.99
CA VAL A 10 12.75 20.00 -27.44
C VAL A 10 12.14 21.30 -27.96
N VAL A 11 11.66 22.14 -27.04
CA VAL A 11 11.03 23.44 -27.32
C VAL A 11 11.67 24.55 -26.49
N ASP A 12 11.35 25.80 -26.77
CA ASP A 12 11.76 26.92 -25.92
C ASP A 12 11.03 26.94 -24.56
N ALA A 13 11.57 27.71 -23.62
CA ALA A 13 11.07 27.77 -22.25
C ALA A 13 9.70 28.46 -22.13
N GLU A 14 9.25 29.23 -23.13
CA GLU A 14 7.95 29.88 -23.14
C GLU A 14 6.87 28.87 -23.55
N THR A 15 7.12 28.13 -24.62
CA THR A 15 6.29 27.02 -25.09
C THR A 15 6.15 25.96 -23.99
N TRP A 16 7.25 25.54 -23.37
CA TRP A 16 7.21 24.58 -22.27
C TRP A 16 6.34 25.07 -21.09
N ARG A 17 6.46 26.36 -20.71
CA ARG A 17 5.65 26.94 -19.62
C ARG A 17 4.16 26.94 -19.95
N ARG A 18 3.81 27.31 -21.18
CA ARG A 18 2.40 27.32 -21.63
C ARG A 18 1.79 25.90 -21.55
N GLU A 19 2.46 24.90 -22.11
CA GLU A 19 2.00 23.50 -22.07
C GLU A 19 1.89 22.97 -20.63
N LEU A 20 2.84 23.33 -19.77
CA LEU A 20 2.81 22.95 -18.36
C LEU A 20 1.63 23.60 -17.62
N ASP A 21 1.35 24.87 -17.89
CA ASP A 21 0.22 25.57 -17.28
C ASP A 21 -1.13 25.01 -17.74
N GLU A 22 -1.22 24.57 -19.00
CA GLU A 22 -2.39 23.84 -19.52
C GLU A 22 -2.60 22.49 -18.81
N LEU A 23 -1.52 21.71 -18.60
CA LEU A 23 -1.59 20.44 -17.85
C LEU A 23 -2.03 20.65 -16.40
N ARG A 24 -1.51 21.68 -15.74
CA ARG A 24 -1.81 22.00 -14.32
C ARG A 24 -3.29 22.26 -14.06
N VAL A 25 -4.05 22.72 -15.05
CA VAL A 25 -5.52 22.85 -14.93
C VAL A 25 -6.15 21.49 -14.62
N ARG A 26 -5.72 20.43 -15.33
CA ARG A 26 -6.21 19.07 -15.13
C ARG A 26 -5.74 18.49 -13.80
N GLU A 27 -4.47 18.71 -13.43
CA GLU A 27 -3.93 18.27 -12.14
C GLU A 27 -4.68 18.91 -10.96
N LYS A 28 -5.01 20.20 -11.07
CA LYS A 28 -5.79 20.92 -10.05
C LYS A 28 -7.22 20.42 -9.96
N ALA A 29 -7.85 20.08 -11.09
CA ALA A 29 -9.18 19.47 -11.10
C ALA A 29 -9.17 18.10 -10.40
N ALA A 30 -8.18 17.25 -10.70
CA ALA A 30 -8.01 15.95 -10.04
C ALA A 30 -7.77 16.09 -8.53
N THR A 31 -7.01 17.10 -8.11
CA THR A 31 -6.80 17.40 -6.68
C THR A 31 -8.11 17.71 -5.96
N ARG A 32 -8.93 18.59 -6.55
CA ARG A 32 -10.25 18.97 -5.97
C ARG A 32 -11.21 17.78 -5.91
N GLU A 33 -11.15 16.90 -6.91
CA GLU A 33 -11.94 15.67 -6.91
C GLU A 33 -11.51 14.72 -5.80
N LEU A 34 -10.20 14.56 -5.56
CA LEU A 34 -9.69 13.78 -4.44
C LEU A 34 -10.11 14.36 -3.08
N ASP A 35 -10.18 15.70 -2.95
CA ASP A 35 -10.71 16.35 -1.75
C ASP A 35 -12.20 16.00 -1.53
N ALA A 36 -13.00 16.02 -2.60
CA ALA A 36 -14.42 15.65 -2.58
C ALA A 36 -14.60 14.18 -2.21
N ILE A 37 -13.83 13.27 -2.80
CA ILE A 37 -13.80 11.83 -2.47
C ILE A 37 -13.41 11.62 -1.01
N ALA A 38 -12.38 12.31 -0.51
CA ALA A 38 -11.98 12.21 0.89
C ALA A 38 -13.10 12.69 1.83
N ALA A 39 -13.81 13.76 1.46
CA ALA A 39 -14.98 14.20 2.20
C ALA A 39 -16.10 13.15 2.17
N GLN A 40 -16.33 12.48 1.04
CA GLN A 40 -17.32 11.40 0.95
C GLN A 40 -16.93 10.19 1.83
N ARG A 41 -15.65 9.81 1.88
CA ARG A 41 -15.16 8.74 2.77
C ARG A 41 -15.47 9.03 4.24
N ARG A 42 -15.33 10.27 4.69
CA ARG A 42 -15.70 10.71 6.06
C ARG A 42 -17.21 10.59 6.37
N ARG A 43 -18.05 10.39 5.36
CA ARG A 43 -19.52 10.25 5.49
C ARG A 43 -20.00 8.82 5.27
N LEU A 44 -19.10 7.86 5.02
CA LEU A 44 -19.49 6.46 4.87
C LEU A 44 -20.06 5.93 6.19
N PRO A 45 -21.10 5.07 6.14
CA PRO A 45 -21.49 4.31 7.31
C PRO A 45 -20.39 3.31 7.67
N MET A 46 -20.43 2.80 8.90
CA MET A 46 -19.47 1.83 9.40
C MET A 46 -20.16 0.53 9.82
N VAL A 47 -19.43 -0.58 9.76
CA VAL A 47 -19.91 -1.92 10.14
C VAL A 47 -19.25 -2.31 11.45
N GLU A 48 -20.04 -2.66 12.46
CA GLU A 48 -19.54 -3.23 13.71
C GLU A 48 -18.94 -4.61 13.46
N LEU A 49 -17.75 -4.84 13.99
CA LEU A 49 -17.06 -6.12 13.87
C LEU A 49 -17.28 -7.00 15.11
N PRO A 50 -17.27 -8.33 14.94
CA PRO A 50 -17.12 -9.27 16.05
C PRO A 50 -15.86 -9.01 16.89
N ASP A 51 -15.88 -9.53 18.11
CA ASP A 51 -14.71 -9.56 18.99
C ASP A 51 -13.64 -10.51 18.43
N TYR A 52 -12.73 -9.96 17.63
CA TYR A 52 -11.61 -10.73 17.08
C TYR A 52 -10.41 -10.77 18.01
N THR A 53 -9.77 -11.94 18.04
CA THR A 53 -8.41 -12.13 18.53
C THR A 53 -7.52 -12.50 17.35
N LEU A 54 -6.44 -11.77 17.17
CA LEU A 54 -5.36 -12.04 16.22
C LEU A 54 -4.13 -12.53 16.98
N VAL A 55 -3.06 -12.88 16.27
CA VAL A 55 -1.79 -13.29 16.89
C VAL A 55 -0.71 -12.28 16.54
N GLY A 56 -0.05 -11.72 17.55
CA GLY A 56 1.11 -10.85 17.42
C GLY A 56 2.39 -11.55 17.89
N ALA A 57 3.51 -10.81 17.90
CA ALA A 57 4.82 -11.34 18.32
C ALA A 57 4.86 -11.85 19.77
N GLU A 58 3.96 -11.35 20.62
CA GLU A 58 3.86 -11.73 22.04
C GLU A 58 2.71 -12.72 22.30
N GLY A 59 2.07 -13.25 21.24
CA GLY A 59 0.95 -14.17 21.33
C GLY A 59 -0.40 -13.53 20.97
N PRO A 60 -1.52 -14.12 21.43
CA PRO A 60 -2.86 -13.64 21.12
C PRO A 60 -3.11 -12.19 21.58
N VAL A 61 -3.77 -11.40 20.74
CA VAL A 61 -4.10 -9.99 20.98
C VAL A 61 -5.50 -9.68 20.47
N ARG A 62 -6.32 -8.99 21.28
CA ARG A 62 -7.65 -8.57 20.84
C ARG A 62 -7.53 -7.45 19.81
N LEU A 63 -8.44 -7.39 18.85
CA LEU A 63 -8.45 -6.34 17.81
C LEU A 63 -8.43 -4.90 18.38
N PRO A 64 -9.18 -4.54 19.45
CA PRO A 64 -9.10 -3.20 20.05
C PRO A 64 -7.70 -2.87 20.60
N ASP A 65 -6.96 -3.87 21.07
CA ASP A 65 -5.63 -3.69 21.66
C ASP A 65 -4.57 -3.43 20.59
N ILE A 66 -4.80 -3.86 19.34
CA ILE A 66 -3.96 -3.52 18.17
C ILE A 66 -3.99 -2.01 17.90
N PHE A 67 -4.98 -1.26 18.38
CA PHE A 67 -4.98 0.19 18.24
C PHE A 67 -3.90 0.88 19.11
N ASP A 68 -3.36 0.19 20.12
CA ASP A 68 -2.31 0.71 21.00
C ASP A 68 -2.65 2.11 21.58
N GLY A 69 -3.87 2.24 22.09
CA GLY A 69 -4.41 3.47 22.66
C GLY A 69 -4.88 4.53 21.65
N ARG A 70 -4.82 4.27 20.34
CA ARG A 70 -5.35 5.16 19.29
C ARG A 70 -6.82 4.92 18.99
N SER A 71 -7.50 5.91 18.39
CA SER A 71 -8.88 5.73 17.93
C SER A 71 -8.99 5.12 16.52
N GLN A 72 -7.96 5.27 15.68
CA GLN A 72 -7.99 4.84 14.28
C GLN A 72 -6.91 3.81 13.95
N LEU A 73 -7.27 2.83 13.13
CA LEU A 73 -6.35 1.79 12.66
C LEU A 73 -6.46 1.61 11.16
N ILE A 74 -5.33 1.68 10.48
CA ILE A 74 -5.17 1.26 9.09
C ILE A 74 -4.53 -0.14 9.13
N VAL A 75 -5.09 -1.08 8.39
CA VAL A 75 -4.53 -2.41 8.19
C VAL A 75 -4.25 -2.60 6.71
N TYR A 76 -3.02 -3.00 6.40
CA TYR A 76 -2.70 -3.58 5.10
C TYR A 76 -2.80 -5.11 5.22
N ASN A 77 -3.74 -5.70 4.49
CA ASN A 77 -3.89 -7.15 4.40
C ASN A 77 -2.91 -7.68 3.35
N HIS A 78 -1.83 -8.31 3.81
CA HIS A 78 -0.76 -8.85 2.98
C HIS A 78 -1.16 -10.22 2.44
N MET A 79 -1.08 -10.40 1.12
CA MET A 79 -1.33 -11.70 0.49
C MET A 79 -0.31 -12.72 0.93
N TRP A 80 -0.80 -13.87 1.40
CA TRP A 80 0.03 -14.92 1.94
C TRP A 80 -0.18 -16.24 1.21
N SER A 81 0.91 -16.98 1.03
CA SER A 81 0.91 -18.33 0.49
C SER A 81 1.74 -19.22 1.39
N ASP A 82 1.08 -20.20 2.00
CA ASP A 82 1.71 -21.15 2.92
C ASP A 82 2.82 -21.95 2.22
N GLY A 83 3.93 -22.15 2.93
CA GLY A 83 5.10 -22.86 2.40
C GLY A 83 5.90 -22.10 1.34
N SER A 84 5.52 -20.87 0.98
CA SER A 84 6.30 -20.04 0.05
C SER A 84 7.49 -19.37 0.77
N GLU A 85 8.68 -19.48 0.19
CA GLU A 85 9.86 -18.75 0.68
C GLU A 85 9.70 -17.23 0.51
N TRP A 86 9.04 -16.82 -0.59
CA TRP A 86 8.84 -15.42 -0.95
C TRP A 86 7.34 -15.13 -1.09
N GLN A 87 6.86 -14.17 -0.31
CA GLN A 87 5.46 -13.75 -0.37
C GLN A 87 5.23 -12.72 -1.46
N CYS A 88 4.00 -12.23 -1.57
CA CYS A 88 3.53 -11.40 -2.68
C CYS A 88 4.47 -10.21 -2.98
N PRO A 89 5.09 -10.17 -4.18
CA PRO A 89 5.96 -9.08 -4.63
C PRO A 89 5.35 -7.69 -4.44
N GLY A 90 4.14 -7.47 -4.97
CA GLY A 90 3.47 -6.18 -4.88
C GLY A 90 3.19 -5.74 -3.45
N CYS A 91 2.84 -6.69 -2.56
CA CYS A 91 2.62 -6.41 -1.15
C CYS A 91 3.91 -6.01 -0.44
N THR A 92 4.99 -6.75 -0.67
CA THR A 92 6.30 -6.48 -0.08
C THR A 92 6.87 -5.17 -0.58
N GLY A 93 6.76 -4.91 -1.88
CA GLY A 93 7.06 -3.64 -2.51
C GLY A 93 6.33 -2.46 -1.89
N PHE A 94 5.00 -2.53 -1.89
CA PHE A 94 4.14 -1.48 -1.34
C PHE A 94 4.47 -1.20 0.13
N THR A 95 4.62 -2.24 0.95
CA THR A 95 4.81 -2.03 2.39
C THR A 95 6.23 -1.62 2.78
N SER A 96 7.24 -1.90 1.95
CA SER A 96 8.64 -1.50 2.20
C SER A 96 8.85 0.00 2.33
N GLN A 97 7.94 0.80 1.76
CA GLN A 97 8.04 2.25 1.72
C GLN A 97 7.64 2.92 3.05
N PHE A 98 6.93 2.22 3.93
CA PHE A 98 6.44 2.77 5.19
C PHE A 98 7.42 2.47 6.34
N THR A 99 8.34 3.40 6.60
CA THR A 99 9.39 3.24 7.63
C THR A 99 9.28 4.23 8.79
N ARG A 100 8.46 5.27 8.67
CA ARG A 100 8.26 6.32 9.69
C ARG A 100 6.78 6.67 9.81
N LEU A 101 6.08 5.99 10.71
CA LEU A 101 4.64 6.13 10.90
C LEU A 101 4.28 6.95 12.15
N ASP A 102 5.28 7.40 12.92
CA ASP A 102 5.12 8.16 14.16
C ASP A 102 4.29 9.45 13.97
N VAL A 103 4.29 10.00 12.75
CA VAL A 103 3.49 11.17 12.39
C VAL A 103 1.99 10.88 12.46
N LEU A 104 1.55 9.69 12.01
CA LEU A 104 0.15 9.26 12.13
C LEU A 104 -0.25 9.16 13.60
N GLU A 105 0.60 8.54 14.41
CA GLU A 105 0.32 8.33 15.82
C GLU A 105 0.29 9.65 16.59
N ARG A 106 1.28 10.53 16.34
CA ARG A 106 1.46 11.77 17.09
C ARG A 106 0.44 12.85 16.74
N TYR A 107 0.04 12.96 15.48
CA TYR A 107 -0.77 14.09 15.01
C TYR A 107 -2.17 13.73 14.53
N TYR A 108 -2.43 12.44 14.26
CA TYR A 108 -3.68 12.00 13.66
C TYR A 108 -4.41 10.92 14.46
N ASP A 109 -3.89 10.54 15.64
CA ASP A 109 -4.48 9.52 16.50
C ASP A 109 -4.79 8.22 15.73
N ALA A 110 -3.83 7.80 14.92
CA ALA A 110 -3.97 6.68 14.01
C ALA A 110 -2.72 5.79 14.01
N ARG A 111 -2.92 4.49 13.82
CA ARG A 111 -1.86 3.49 13.65
C ARG A 111 -1.98 2.80 12.30
N PHE A 112 -0.86 2.32 11.74
CA PHE A 112 -0.87 1.55 10.49
C PHE A 112 -0.03 0.27 10.64
N VAL A 113 -0.68 -0.88 10.45
CA VAL A 113 -0.11 -2.22 10.66
C VAL A 113 -0.33 -3.14 9.46
N ILE A 114 0.34 -4.29 9.47
CA ILE A 114 0.15 -5.36 8.51
C ILE A 114 -0.56 -6.54 9.18
N VAL A 115 -1.53 -7.12 8.49
CA VAL A 115 -2.17 -8.40 8.86
C VAL A 115 -2.00 -9.39 7.72
N THR A 116 -1.71 -10.66 8.04
CA THR A 116 -1.59 -11.76 7.07
C THR A 116 -2.41 -12.97 7.53
N ASN A 117 -2.75 -13.86 6.60
CA ASN A 117 -3.42 -15.13 6.91
C ASN A 117 -2.44 -16.27 7.25
N GLY A 118 -1.12 -16.00 7.21
CA GLY A 118 -0.09 -17.00 7.53
C GLY A 118 0.22 -17.13 9.02
N PRO A 119 0.86 -18.24 9.47
CA PRO A 119 1.33 -18.39 10.84
C PRO A 119 2.21 -17.21 11.29
N ILE A 120 2.03 -16.74 12.53
CA ILE A 120 2.71 -15.52 12.99
C ILE A 120 4.24 -15.65 12.98
N GLU A 121 4.77 -16.83 13.29
CA GLU A 121 6.21 -17.08 13.32
C GLU A 121 6.82 -16.94 11.93
N GLU A 122 6.15 -17.47 10.90
CA GLU A 122 6.56 -17.35 9.51
C GLU A 122 6.43 -15.90 9.02
N ALA A 123 5.35 -15.22 9.40
CA ALA A 123 5.12 -13.81 9.07
C ALA A 123 6.23 -12.90 9.63
N LEU A 124 6.62 -13.11 10.89
CA LEU A 124 7.69 -12.33 11.53
C LEU A 124 9.07 -12.65 10.96
N ALA A 125 9.35 -13.92 10.64
CA ALA A 125 10.58 -14.31 9.95
C ALA A 125 10.66 -13.69 8.55
N TYR A 126 9.52 -13.63 7.83
CA TYR A 126 9.45 -12.98 6.54
C TYR A 126 9.64 -11.45 6.64
N ARG A 127 8.97 -10.81 7.61
CA ARG A 127 9.15 -9.38 7.92
C ARG A 127 10.63 -9.02 8.09
N GLU A 128 11.37 -9.81 8.87
CA GLU A 128 12.80 -9.61 9.09
C GLU A 128 13.61 -9.82 7.80
N ARG A 129 13.32 -10.90 7.06
CA ARG A 129 13.97 -11.21 5.78
C ARG A 129 13.88 -10.04 4.79
N VAL A 130 12.73 -9.38 4.69
CA VAL A 130 12.51 -8.25 3.76
C VAL A 130 12.80 -6.88 4.40
N GLY A 131 13.24 -6.84 5.66
CA GLY A 131 13.58 -5.61 6.37
C GLY A 131 12.39 -4.68 6.64
N ASN A 132 11.16 -5.22 6.65
CA ASN A 132 9.96 -4.41 6.84
C ASN A 132 9.87 -3.91 8.30
N ARG A 133 9.58 -2.62 8.47
CA ARG A 133 9.61 -1.93 9.78
C ARG A 133 8.24 -1.79 10.45
N MET A 134 7.16 -2.21 9.79
CA MET A 134 5.82 -2.13 10.34
C MET A 134 5.58 -3.25 11.37
N GLN A 135 4.53 -3.10 12.18
CA GLN A 135 4.05 -4.17 13.06
C GLN A 135 3.19 -5.16 12.29
N TRP A 136 3.42 -6.46 12.52
CA TRP A 136 2.75 -7.56 11.81
C TRP A 136 1.92 -8.37 12.79
N TYR A 137 0.73 -8.75 12.35
CA TYR A 137 -0.20 -9.63 13.05
C TYR A 137 -0.68 -10.72 12.10
N SER A 138 -1.16 -11.82 12.66
CA SER A 138 -1.72 -12.95 11.93
C SER A 138 -3.20 -13.11 12.25
N SER A 139 -3.99 -13.36 11.21
CA SER A 139 -5.38 -13.83 11.28
C SER A 139 -5.54 -15.30 10.91
N ALA A 140 -4.48 -16.11 10.93
CA ALA A 140 -4.52 -17.52 10.53
C ALA A 140 -5.57 -18.34 11.29
N ASP A 141 -5.77 -18.05 12.58
CA ASP A 141 -6.72 -18.74 13.45
C ASP A 141 -8.05 -17.96 13.62
N SER A 142 -8.38 -17.06 12.68
CA SER A 142 -9.51 -16.15 12.76
C SER A 142 -10.24 -15.99 11.42
N THR A 143 -11.54 -15.70 11.43
CA THR A 143 -12.28 -15.31 10.22
C THR A 143 -12.02 -13.88 9.79
N PHE A 144 -11.30 -13.08 10.61
CA PHE A 144 -11.04 -11.66 10.38
C PHE A 144 -10.68 -11.32 8.93
N GLY A 145 -9.74 -12.08 8.33
CA GLY A 145 -9.33 -11.86 6.93
C GLY A 145 -10.50 -11.95 5.95
N ALA A 146 -11.35 -12.96 6.08
CA ALA A 146 -12.53 -13.12 5.23
C ALA A 146 -13.54 -11.98 5.44
N ASP A 147 -13.79 -11.58 6.69
CA ASP A 147 -14.76 -10.55 7.05
C ASP A 147 -14.33 -9.12 6.66
N VAL A 148 -13.03 -8.93 6.35
CA VAL A 148 -12.46 -7.66 5.86
C VAL A 148 -12.07 -7.70 4.38
N ASP A 149 -12.67 -8.62 3.61
CA ASP A 149 -12.48 -8.81 2.15
C ASP A 149 -11.05 -9.22 1.75
N ALA A 150 -10.31 -9.88 2.64
CA ALA A 150 -8.98 -10.42 2.40
C ALA A 150 -8.80 -11.88 2.92
N PRO A 151 -9.67 -12.83 2.50
CA PRO A 151 -9.53 -14.23 2.90
C PRO A 151 -8.24 -14.87 2.35
N PRO A 152 -7.86 -16.05 2.86
CA PRO A 152 -6.78 -16.84 2.26
C PRO A 152 -6.99 -17.03 0.75
N ASN A 153 -5.91 -16.96 -0.03
CA ASN A 153 -5.90 -17.06 -1.49
C ASN A 153 -6.67 -15.96 -2.25
N ALA A 154 -7.07 -14.87 -1.58
CA ALA A 154 -7.59 -13.67 -2.24
C ALA A 154 -6.50 -12.61 -2.45
N GLY A 155 -6.90 -11.45 -2.96
CA GLY A 155 -6.03 -10.30 -3.16
C GLY A 155 -5.63 -9.59 -1.87
N PHE A 156 -4.73 -8.61 -1.99
CA PHE A 156 -4.40 -7.69 -0.90
C PHE A 156 -5.46 -6.59 -0.77
N GLY A 157 -5.50 -5.94 0.40
CA GLY A 157 -6.41 -4.83 0.65
C GLY A 157 -5.88 -3.86 1.70
N VAL A 158 -6.44 -2.67 1.73
CA VAL A 158 -6.29 -1.69 2.80
C VAL A 158 -7.64 -1.51 3.45
N ASN A 159 -7.69 -1.75 4.76
CA ASN A 159 -8.87 -1.55 5.58
C ASN A 159 -8.62 -0.45 6.62
N VAL A 160 -9.64 0.34 6.91
CA VAL A 160 -9.61 1.39 7.95
C VAL A 160 -10.69 1.15 8.98
N PHE A 161 -10.31 1.21 10.24
CA PHE A 161 -11.16 0.93 11.39
C PHE A 161 -11.16 2.09 12.38
N LEU A 162 -12.28 2.21 13.09
CA LEU A 162 -12.49 3.16 14.18
C LEU A 162 -12.83 2.39 15.46
N ARG A 163 -12.21 2.74 16.58
CA ARG A 163 -12.45 2.15 17.90
C ARG A 163 -13.40 3.04 18.71
N GLY A 164 -14.49 2.46 19.22
CA GLY A 164 -15.42 3.07 20.16
C GLY A 164 -15.47 2.29 21.46
N GLY A 165 -14.62 2.63 22.42
CA GLY A 165 -14.43 1.79 23.61
C GLY A 165 -13.79 0.45 23.23
N ASP A 166 -14.40 -0.68 23.55
CA ASP A 166 -13.91 -2.00 23.14
C ASP A 166 -14.53 -2.49 21.82
N THR A 167 -15.47 -1.75 21.24
CA THR A 167 -16.08 -2.09 19.95
C THR A 167 -15.25 -1.51 18.81
N VAL A 168 -15.07 -2.30 17.75
CA VAL A 168 -14.34 -1.88 16.55
C VAL A 168 -15.29 -1.85 15.36
N TYR A 169 -15.19 -0.79 14.57
CA TYR A 169 -15.98 -0.58 13.37
C TYR A 169 -15.10 -0.52 12.13
N ARG A 170 -15.47 -1.23 11.07
CA ARG A 170 -14.87 -1.10 9.73
C ARG A 170 -15.51 0.08 9.00
N THR A 171 -14.70 1.01 8.50
CA THR A 171 -15.16 2.30 7.96
C THR A 171 -14.90 2.48 6.47
N TRP A 172 -13.77 1.97 5.96
CA TRP A 172 -13.38 2.11 4.56
C TRP A 172 -12.45 0.99 4.12
N HIS A 173 -12.52 0.63 2.84
CA HIS A 173 -11.71 -0.41 2.20
C HIS A 173 -11.34 -0.01 0.77
N THR A 174 -10.16 -0.44 0.33
CA THR A 174 -9.77 -0.48 -1.09
C THR A 174 -8.78 -1.63 -1.35
N ASP A 175 -8.78 -2.15 -2.57
CA ASP A 175 -7.85 -3.16 -3.06
C ASP A 175 -7.24 -2.75 -4.42
N GLY A 176 -6.45 -3.64 -5.01
CA GLY A 176 -5.93 -3.50 -6.37
C GLY A 176 -5.24 -2.16 -6.62
N ARG A 177 -5.55 -1.51 -7.74
CA ARG A 177 -4.97 -0.20 -8.09
C ARG A 177 -5.37 0.93 -7.14
N GLY A 178 -6.38 0.75 -6.30
CA GLY A 178 -6.77 1.75 -5.32
C GLY A 178 -5.72 1.94 -4.21
N THR A 179 -4.91 0.92 -3.92
CA THR A 179 -3.82 1.02 -2.93
C THR A 179 -2.65 1.87 -3.43
N GLU A 180 -2.44 1.97 -4.75
CA GLU A 180 -1.37 2.80 -5.35
C GLU A 180 -1.48 4.27 -4.90
N ARG A 181 -2.68 4.74 -4.57
CA ARG A 181 -2.92 6.11 -4.06
C ARG A 181 -2.28 6.39 -2.71
N LEU A 182 -1.94 5.34 -1.96
CA LEU A 182 -1.29 5.44 -0.65
C LEU A 182 0.23 5.30 -0.74
N SER A 183 0.76 5.02 -1.92
CA SER A 183 2.19 4.96 -2.16
C SER A 183 2.72 6.31 -2.63
N TYR A 184 3.94 6.63 -2.21
CA TYR A 184 4.69 7.72 -2.80
C TYR A 184 5.49 7.27 -4.04
N LEU A 185 5.89 5.99 -4.12
CA LEU A 185 6.70 5.48 -5.23
C LEU A 185 5.97 5.61 -6.57
N GLN A 186 4.73 5.13 -6.66
CA GLN A 186 3.94 5.28 -7.89
C GLN A 186 3.80 6.75 -8.31
N GLY A 187 3.55 7.65 -7.34
CA GLY A 187 3.47 9.08 -7.59
C GLY A 187 4.79 9.69 -8.09
N LEU A 188 5.94 9.26 -7.55
CA LEU A 188 7.25 9.73 -8.00
C LEU A 188 7.59 9.23 -9.40
N VAL A 189 7.30 7.97 -9.70
CA VAL A 189 7.61 7.35 -11.00
C VAL A 189 6.73 7.95 -12.11
N ASP A 190 5.47 8.29 -11.81
CA ASP A 190 4.56 8.94 -12.77
C ASP A 190 4.99 10.38 -13.14
N LEU A 191 5.90 11.01 -12.38
CA LEU A 191 6.49 12.32 -12.74
C LEU A 191 7.65 12.20 -13.73
N LEU A 192 8.23 11.01 -13.87
CA LEU A 192 9.38 10.80 -14.75
C LEU A 192 8.92 10.78 -16.22
N PRO A 193 9.73 11.30 -17.17
CA PRO A 193 9.35 11.32 -18.59
C PRO A 193 9.05 9.95 -19.20
N TYR A 194 9.65 8.88 -18.65
CA TYR A 194 9.42 7.50 -19.09
C TYR A 194 8.37 6.76 -18.24
N GLY A 195 7.84 7.41 -17.20
CA GLY A 195 6.84 6.83 -16.32
C GLY A 195 7.26 5.49 -15.72
N ARG A 196 6.27 4.61 -15.55
CA ARG A 196 6.44 3.26 -14.97
C ARG A 196 6.87 2.23 -16.01
N GLN A 197 6.78 2.56 -17.29
CA GLN A 197 7.13 1.69 -18.42
C GLN A 197 6.29 0.41 -18.50
N GLU A 198 5.08 0.40 -17.93
CA GLU A 198 4.21 -0.78 -18.01
C GLU A 198 3.41 -0.79 -19.32
N GLN A 199 3.23 -1.98 -19.90
CA GLN A 199 2.58 -2.17 -21.21
C GLN A 199 1.15 -1.59 -21.29
N TRP A 200 0.43 -1.49 -20.18
CA TRP A 200 -0.92 -0.93 -20.15
C TRP A 200 -0.95 0.60 -20.19
N GLN A 201 0.18 1.27 -19.98
CA GLN A 201 0.25 2.73 -19.96
C GLN A 201 0.07 3.31 -21.37
N ASP A 202 -0.71 4.38 -21.45
CA ASP A 202 -0.76 5.25 -22.62
C ASP A 202 0.51 6.12 -22.64
N VAL A 203 1.42 5.83 -23.57
CA VAL A 203 2.73 6.49 -23.70
C VAL A 203 2.97 6.90 -25.15
N PRO A 204 3.82 7.92 -25.40
CA PRO A 204 4.19 8.28 -26.76
C PRO A 204 4.84 7.13 -27.53
N GLU A 205 4.73 7.14 -28.86
CA GLU A 205 5.32 6.13 -29.72
C GLU A 205 6.84 5.99 -29.48
N GLY A 206 7.31 4.75 -29.34
CA GLY A 206 8.73 4.44 -29.12
C GLY A 206 9.20 4.55 -27.67
N TRP A 207 8.33 4.94 -26.71
CA TRP A 207 8.69 4.94 -25.29
C TRP A 207 9.01 3.51 -24.82
N PRO A 208 9.96 3.36 -23.88
CA PRO A 208 10.28 2.05 -23.35
C PRO A 208 9.06 1.49 -22.59
N GLN A 209 8.71 0.24 -22.89
CA GLN A 209 7.71 -0.51 -22.14
C GLN A 209 8.18 -1.95 -21.91
N HIS A 210 7.76 -2.52 -20.80
CA HIS A 210 7.91 -3.92 -20.44
C HIS A 210 6.56 -4.51 -20.06
N PRO A 211 6.41 -5.86 -20.01
CA PRO A 211 5.18 -6.47 -19.55
C PRO A 211 4.79 -5.94 -18.16
N THR A 212 3.48 -5.81 -17.92
CA THR A 212 2.93 -5.36 -16.64
C THR A 212 3.46 -6.23 -15.50
N TYR A 213 3.88 -5.61 -14.39
CA TYR A 213 4.48 -6.27 -13.23
C TYR A 213 5.84 -6.96 -13.46
N ALA A 214 6.50 -6.74 -14.61
CA ALA A 214 7.81 -7.33 -14.88
C ALA A 214 8.99 -6.61 -14.22
N GLN A 215 8.81 -5.37 -13.75
CA GLN A 215 9.85 -4.59 -13.07
C GLN A 215 9.33 -3.99 -11.77
N GLY A 216 10.27 -3.78 -10.85
CA GLY A 216 10.06 -3.00 -9.64
C GLY A 216 9.41 -3.81 -8.53
N MET A 217 10.14 -3.91 -7.42
CA MET A 217 9.62 -4.33 -6.12
C MET A 217 9.30 -5.83 -5.95
N GLY A 218 10.08 -6.71 -6.58
CA GLY A 218 10.04 -8.12 -6.20
C GLY A 218 10.48 -8.32 -4.75
N SER A 219 9.89 -9.32 -4.08
CA SER A 219 10.18 -9.61 -2.68
C SER A 219 11.67 -9.90 -2.42
N LYS A 220 12.35 -10.48 -3.41
CA LYS A 220 13.80 -10.77 -3.37
C LYS A 220 14.62 -9.50 -3.45
N GLU A 221 14.31 -8.64 -4.42
CA GLU A 221 14.99 -7.36 -4.63
C GLU A 221 14.80 -6.42 -3.44
N ILE A 222 13.61 -6.42 -2.82
CA ILE A 222 13.37 -5.67 -1.57
C ILE A 222 14.22 -6.23 -0.42
N ALA A 223 14.34 -7.55 -0.28
CA ALA A 223 15.20 -8.15 0.73
C ALA A 223 16.69 -7.85 0.49
N GLU A 224 17.15 -7.83 -0.75
CA GLU A 224 18.52 -7.43 -1.09
C GLU A 224 18.81 -5.96 -0.72
N LEU A 225 17.81 -5.07 -0.85
CA LEU A 225 17.96 -3.66 -0.53
C LEU A 225 17.84 -3.34 0.96
N TYR A 226 16.92 -4.01 1.67
CA TYR A 226 16.50 -3.60 3.01
C TYR A 226 16.54 -4.70 4.05
N GLY A 227 16.61 -5.97 3.63
CA GLY A 227 16.73 -7.11 4.52
C GLY A 227 17.98 -6.99 5.40
N ALA A 228 17.94 -7.65 6.56
CA ALA A 228 19.14 -7.74 7.39
C ALA A 228 20.26 -8.41 6.57
N ALA A 229 21.36 -7.68 6.37
CA ALA A 229 22.57 -8.23 5.77
C ALA A 229 22.96 -9.48 6.58
N ARG A 230 23.00 -10.64 5.92
CA ARG A 230 23.55 -11.86 6.48
C ARG A 230 25.07 -11.80 6.49
#